data_AF-A0A511QHC3-F1
#
_entry.id   AF-A0A511QHC3-F1
#
_cell.length_a   1.000
_cell.length_b   1.000
_cell.length_c   1.000
_cell.angle_alpha   90.00
_cell.angle_beta   90.00
_cell.angle_gamma   90.00
#
_symmetry.space_group_name_H-M   'P 1'
#
loop_
_entity.id
_entity.type
_entity.pdbx_description
1 polymer ?
#
loop_
_entity_poly.entity_id
_entity_poly.type
_entity_poly.pdbx_seq_one_letter_code
_entity_poly.pdbx_strand_id
1 'polypeptide(L)'
;MKKMSLILALSGALLAQPYAWSQTLYATTQDPIYQLDDKMVLGRMEKVYYSDVAELEQVPFSGKIDTGADSSSMHAEQIHVYSTHPDFKDLKDNALMRSIVDEVGGTKEARDHENLKPYQLKVSFIIRHPYTGKPIKITDDLERISAIRNRTETQPILRPTITMPMTIADHTVDMVVNLTERTQFSTPILIGKSYLDNHAWVFAGYDYLQVQPDAQMIGKKETVNINGVTYRVSISDTNRYTSVHALDIKVDKKNRRISFMLEGENGKRHKMELPLVRMLKTSKGERPSVYLPVQINQTHTQQWLVYLRDRSGYSSQVRLGKDVLNQYFMVDTERENLLGGVKKSFKDVLRAKPLIISPQENISLDGHRLPAYPTFTVKTPLLRVDGFELTKNNKQEQVTFYLPTESGEEEKITKPVLKKLKIGKAIRPVVEGEITLGSKKKILNFAIDVLKKEDKGKPYFTFGHEISKGGVLLNTRTDHLLDAKPLFRAGHIEVAEVEGLSFPVKLDTGADVSSISAQNIKRFTQQGQEMVSFTYENDHGVKKEFTKPVVDIMRITAKKGEKASVRPVVEMHVKLGELEKKIQVNLQDRSRFHYSMILGKNFLKHGALVASEAEYLLTSKPEYEK
;
A
#
# COMPACT_ATOMS: atom_id res chain seq x y z
N MET A 1 77.56 -31.55 30.11
CA MET A 1 77.12 -30.85 28.87
C MET A 1 75.95 -31.60 28.27
N LYS A 2 74.90 -30.83 27.92
CA LYS A 2 73.70 -31.19 27.15
C LYS A 2 72.84 -32.33 27.69
N LYS A 3 71.66 -31.98 28.20
CA LYS A 3 70.45 -32.79 28.02
C LYS A 3 69.23 -31.89 27.81
N MET A 4 68.43 -32.34 26.85
CA MET A 4 67.13 -31.87 26.40
C MET A 4 66.09 -31.80 27.52
N SER A 5 65.03 -31.01 27.32
CA SER A 5 63.67 -31.55 27.15
C SER A 5 62.64 -30.49 26.75
N LEU A 6 61.92 -30.81 25.66
CA LEU A 6 60.50 -30.67 25.39
C LEU A 6 59.79 -29.32 25.66
N ILE A 7 59.43 -28.61 24.58
CA ILE A 7 58.32 -27.64 24.56
C ILE A 7 57.33 -28.09 23.48
N LEU A 8 56.10 -28.32 23.90
CA LEU A 8 54.96 -28.76 23.13
C LEU A 8 54.36 -27.58 22.35
N ALA A 9 54.15 -27.76 21.04
CA ALA A 9 53.42 -26.84 20.20
C ALA A 9 51.91 -27.00 20.41
N LEU A 10 51.21 -25.91 20.71
CA LEU A 10 49.77 -25.78 20.48
C LEU A 10 49.51 -24.49 19.72
N SER A 11 49.26 -24.65 18.43
CA SER A 11 48.70 -23.64 17.54
C SER A 11 47.26 -23.32 17.97
N GLY A 12 47.07 -22.19 18.63
CA GLY A 12 45.76 -21.59 18.83
C GLY A 12 45.31 -20.89 17.55
N ALA A 13 44.40 -21.51 16.80
CA ALA A 13 43.62 -20.81 15.80
C ALA A 13 42.74 -19.77 16.50
N LEU A 14 43.06 -18.50 16.34
CA LEU A 14 42.17 -17.39 16.70
C LEU A 14 40.92 -17.50 15.84
N LEU A 15 39.81 -17.89 16.47
CA LEU A 15 38.46 -17.75 15.96
C LEU A 15 38.20 -16.26 15.66
N ALA A 16 38.39 -15.87 14.40
CA ALA A 16 37.73 -14.68 13.88
C ALA A 16 36.24 -15.03 13.71
N GLN A 17 35.46 -14.82 14.77
CA GLN A 17 34.01 -14.75 14.67
C GLN A 17 33.65 -13.62 13.70
N PRO A 18 32.89 -13.85 12.61
CA PRO A 18 32.35 -12.76 11.84
C PRO A 18 31.22 -12.12 12.65
N TYR A 19 31.57 -11.12 13.47
CA TYR A 19 30.63 -10.12 13.94
C TYR A 19 30.20 -9.27 12.73
N ALA A 20 29.42 -9.82 11.81
CA ALA A 20 28.60 -9.04 10.88
C ALA A 20 27.29 -8.70 11.61
N TRP A 21 27.40 -7.93 12.68
CA TRP A 21 26.23 -7.31 13.27
C TRP A 21 25.67 -6.35 12.22
N SER A 22 24.49 -6.69 11.72
CA SER A 22 23.46 -5.78 11.25
C SER A 22 23.73 -4.36 11.74
N GLN A 23 24.24 -3.49 10.86
CA GLN A 23 24.30 -2.07 11.18
C GLN A 23 22.87 -1.62 11.47
N THR A 24 22.61 -1.25 12.72
CA THR A 24 21.30 -0.77 13.15
C THR A 24 20.95 0.45 12.30
N LEU A 25 19.88 0.36 11.52
CA LEU A 25 19.41 1.50 10.76
C LEU A 25 18.90 2.55 11.75
N TYR A 26 19.46 3.75 11.73
CA TYR A 26 18.97 4.90 12.49
C TYR A 26 17.73 5.51 11.83
N ALA A 27 16.73 4.68 11.54
CA ALA A 27 15.51 5.05 10.84
C ALA A 27 14.31 4.30 11.42
N THR A 28 13.12 4.89 11.29
CA THR A 28 11.89 4.29 11.82
C THR A 28 10.75 4.36 10.81
N THR A 29 9.66 3.66 11.07
CA THR A 29 8.42 3.80 10.29
C THR A 29 7.86 5.23 10.33
N GLN A 30 8.18 6.02 11.37
CA GLN A 30 7.77 7.42 11.50
C GLN A 30 8.69 8.39 10.73
N ASP A 31 9.99 8.08 10.71
CA ASP A 31 11.03 8.84 10.03
C ASP A 31 11.78 7.92 9.05
N PRO A 32 11.18 7.67 7.86
CA PRO A 32 11.73 6.72 6.90
C PRO A 32 12.93 7.29 6.14
N ILE A 33 13.76 6.40 5.63
CA ILE A 33 14.85 6.72 4.69
C ILE A 33 14.38 6.57 3.24
N TYR A 34 14.99 7.34 2.35
CA TYR A 34 14.66 7.37 0.91
C TYR A 34 15.71 6.68 0.04
N GLN A 35 16.89 6.43 0.60
CA GLN A 35 18.00 5.70 -0.01
C GLN A 35 18.66 4.80 1.04
N LEU A 36 19.16 3.66 0.60
CA LEU A 36 19.88 2.68 1.42
C LEU A 36 20.84 1.89 0.53
N ASP A 37 22.10 1.78 0.94
CA ASP A 37 23.13 1.03 0.24
C ASP A 37 23.25 1.44 -1.26
N ASP A 38 23.30 2.76 -1.49
CA ASP A 38 23.31 3.44 -2.81
C ASP A 38 22.11 3.13 -3.73
N LYS A 39 21.05 2.52 -3.18
CA LYS A 39 19.80 2.19 -3.87
C LYS A 39 18.64 3.00 -3.33
N MET A 40 17.60 3.14 -4.13
CA MET A 40 16.37 3.82 -3.71
C MET A 40 15.57 2.96 -2.73
N VAL A 41 14.88 3.60 -1.79
CA VAL A 41 13.87 2.94 -0.96
C VAL A 41 12.49 3.30 -1.49
N LEU A 42 11.88 2.39 -2.24
CA LEU A 42 10.57 2.63 -2.83
C LEU A 42 9.45 2.30 -1.86
N GLY A 43 8.35 3.05 -1.93
CA GLY A 43 7.09 2.61 -1.35
C GLY A 43 6.50 1.44 -2.13
N ARG A 44 5.36 0.93 -1.67
CA ARG A 44 4.59 -0.12 -2.36
C ARG A 44 3.97 0.34 -3.68
N MET A 45 3.73 1.64 -3.80
CA MET A 45 3.18 2.30 -4.98
C MET A 45 4.09 3.46 -5.32
N GLU A 46 4.45 3.63 -6.59
CA GLU A 46 5.24 4.77 -7.03
C GLU A 46 4.75 5.32 -8.39
N LYS A 47 5.20 6.54 -8.72
CA LYS A 47 5.02 7.11 -10.05
C LYS A 47 6.08 6.55 -10.98
N VAL A 48 5.65 6.09 -12.15
CA VAL A 48 6.50 5.52 -13.19
C VAL A 48 6.29 6.30 -14.48
N TYR A 49 7.37 6.64 -15.17
CA TYR A 49 7.36 7.41 -16.41
C TYR A 49 7.99 6.61 -17.54
N TYR A 50 7.47 6.77 -18.77
CA TYR A 50 8.06 6.20 -19.98
C TYR A 50 9.04 7.20 -20.57
N SER A 51 10.34 7.01 -20.37
CA SER A 51 11.35 8.04 -20.64
C SER A 51 11.50 8.35 -22.13
N ASP A 52 11.42 7.32 -22.99
CA ASP A 52 11.66 7.47 -24.44
C ASP A 52 10.38 7.60 -25.27
N VAL A 53 9.22 7.75 -24.62
CA VAL A 53 7.96 7.98 -25.32
C VAL A 53 7.59 9.44 -25.14
N ALA A 54 7.94 10.28 -26.11
CA ALA A 54 7.81 11.74 -26.03
C ALA A 54 6.42 12.22 -25.55
N GLU A 55 5.33 11.58 -25.99
CA GLU A 55 3.98 11.96 -25.52
C GLU A 55 3.65 11.53 -24.09
N LEU A 56 4.47 10.69 -23.45
CA LEU A 56 4.26 10.14 -22.11
C LEU A 56 5.37 10.46 -21.11
N GLU A 57 6.46 11.09 -21.54
CA GLU A 57 7.65 11.36 -20.71
C GLU A 57 7.30 12.05 -19.38
N GLN A 58 6.35 13.00 -19.42
CA GLN A 58 5.91 13.76 -18.25
C GLN A 58 4.58 13.26 -17.65
N VAL A 59 4.13 12.07 -18.06
CA VAL A 59 2.84 11.49 -17.66
C VAL A 59 3.07 10.40 -16.61
N PRO A 60 2.71 10.61 -15.33
CA PRO A 60 2.90 9.60 -14.31
C PRO A 60 1.87 8.46 -14.47
N PHE A 61 2.38 7.24 -14.54
CA PHE A 61 1.60 6.02 -14.38
C PHE A 61 1.79 5.46 -12.97
N SER A 62 0.75 4.83 -12.42
CA SER A 62 0.88 4.13 -11.14
C SER A 62 1.59 2.79 -11.33
N GLY A 63 2.74 2.64 -10.68
CA GLY A 63 3.48 1.39 -10.57
C GLY A 63 3.23 0.73 -9.23
N LYS A 64 2.86 -0.54 -9.24
CA LYS A 64 2.81 -1.37 -8.03
C LYS A 64 4.14 -2.09 -7.87
N ILE A 65 4.78 -1.94 -6.72
CA ILE A 65 6.07 -2.56 -6.41
C ILE A 65 5.85 -3.92 -5.74
N ASP A 66 6.38 -4.98 -6.34
CA ASP A 66 6.07 -6.37 -6.02
C ASP A 66 7.33 -7.23 -6.01
N THR A 67 7.97 -7.34 -4.83
CA THR A 67 9.13 -8.23 -4.61
C THR A 67 8.80 -9.72 -4.81
N GLY A 68 7.52 -10.07 -4.81
CA GLY A 68 7.03 -11.44 -5.02
C GLY A 68 6.92 -11.83 -6.50
N ALA A 69 7.08 -10.89 -7.43
CA ALA A 69 6.98 -11.11 -8.87
C ALA A 69 8.36 -11.13 -9.55
N ASP A 70 8.72 -12.24 -10.18
CA ASP A 70 10.02 -12.39 -10.85
C ASP A 70 10.21 -11.48 -12.07
N SER A 71 9.10 -10.95 -12.61
CA SER A 71 9.13 -10.07 -13.78
C SER A 71 8.20 -8.90 -13.62
N SER A 72 8.64 -7.78 -14.17
CA SER A 72 7.82 -6.61 -14.35
C SER A 72 6.88 -6.77 -15.54
N SER A 73 5.76 -6.05 -15.51
CA SER A 73 4.79 -6.06 -16.60
C SER A 73 4.07 -4.73 -16.73
N MET A 74 3.69 -4.39 -17.95
CA MET A 74 2.95 -3.18 -18.25
C MET A 74 1.72 -3.46 -19.11
N HIS A 75 0.75 -2.56 -19.00
CA HIS A 75 -0.43 -2.58 -19.84
C HIS A 75 -0.07 -2.15 -21.26
N ALA A 76 -0.29 -3.04 -22.22
CA ALA A 76 -0.29 -2.72 -23.64
C ALA A 76 -1.56 -3.27 -24.30
N GLU A 77 -1.94 -2.67 -25.43
CA GLU A 77 -3.08 -3.06 -26.26
C GLU A 77 -2.60 -3.41 -27.67
N GLN A 78 -3.38 -4.21 -28.41
CA GLN A 78 -3.06 -4.59 -29.80
C GLN A 78 -1.61 -5.08 -29.94
N ILE A 79 -1.21 -5.98 -29.05
CA ILE A 79 0.14 -6.53 -29.02
C ILE A 79 0.26 -7.53 -30.18
N HIS A 80 1.15 -7.24 -31.12
CA HIS A 80 1.40 -8.06 -32.29
C HIS A 80 2.87 -8.39 -32.43
N VAL A 81 3.20 -9.68 -32.43
CA VAL A 81 4.56 -10.20 -32.62
C VAL A 81 4.68 -10.75 -34.03
N TYR A 82 5.74 -10.37 -34.74
CA TYR A 82 6.01 -10.81 -36.10
C TYR A 82 7.50 -10.99 -36.32
N SER A 83 7.87 -11.74 -37.36
CA SER A 83 9.25 -11.92 -37.77
C SER A 83 9.49 -11.26 -39.13
N THR A 84 10.67 -10.69 -39.31
CA THR A 84 11.16 -10.26 -40.63
C THR A 84 11.98 -11.35 -41.34
N HIS A 85 12.22 -12.49 -40.68
CA HIS A 85 12.88 -13.65 -41.26
C HIS A 85 11.97 -14.35 -42.28
N PRO A 86 12.47 -14.70 -43.48
CA PRO A 86 11.67 -15.30 -44.56
C PRO A 86 10.88 -16.55 -44.13
N ASP A 87 11.50 -17.43 -43.34
CA ASP A 87 10.89 -18.71 -42.91
C ASP A 87 9.78 -18.53 -41.88
N PHE A 88 9.70 -17.38 -41.20
CA PHE A 88 8.76 -17.12 -40.11
C PHE A 88 7.76 -16.00 -40.42
N LYS A 89 7.83 -15.40 -41.62
CA LYS A 89 7.00 -14.24 -42.02
C LYS A 89 5.49 -14.49 -41.97
N ASP A 90 5.09 -15.76 -42.15
CA ASP A 90 3.68 -16.17 -42.22
C ASP A 90 3.12 -16.55 -40.85
N LEU A 91 3.99 -16.70 -39.83
CA LEU A 91 3.59 -16.92 -38.45
C LEU A 91 3.48 -15.60 -37.69
N LYS A 92 2.50 -15.50 -36.79
CA LYS A 92 2.26 -14.30 -35.97
C LYS A 92 1.92 -14.64 -34.53
N ASP A 93 2.14 -13.68 -33.65
CA ASP A 93 1.68 -13.66 -32.27
C ASP A 93 2.02 -14.97 -31.53
N ASN A 94 1.03 -15.61 -30.91
CA ASN A 94 1.24 -16.84 -30.16
C ASN A 94 1.72 -18.02 -31.02
N ALA A 95 1.33 -18.08 -32.30
CA ALA A 95 1.78 -19.16 -33.18
C ALA A 95 3.28 -19.01 -33.48
N LEU A 96 3.72 -17.78 -33.79
CA LEU A 96 5.13 -17.47 -33.96
C LEU A 96 5.92 -17.72 -32.67
N MET A 97 5.50 -17.13 -31.55
CA MET A 97 6.22 -17.29 -30.28
C MET A 97 6.36 -18.74 -29.86
N ARG A 98 5.34 -19.59 -30.07
CA ARG A 98 5.44 -21.04 -29.79
C ARG A 98 6.44 -21.71 -30.72
N SER A 99 6.35 -21.46 -32.02
CA SER A 99 7.29 -22.03 -33.00
C SER A 99 8.73 -21.69 -32.65
N ILE A 100 9.01 -20.44 -32.27
CA ILE A 100 10.37 -20.04 -31.88
C ILE A 100 10.79 -20.70 -30.57
N VAL A 101 9.91 -20.73 -29.56
CA VAL A 101 10.20 -21.39 -28.28
C VAL A 101 10.55 -22.86 -28.48
N ASP A 102 9.85 -23.56 -29.38
CA ASP A 102 10.15 -24.95 -29.71
C ASP A 102 11.49 -25.09 -30.45
N GLU A 103 11.77 -24.20 -31.40
CA GLU A 103 13.02 -24.19 -32.19
C GLU A 103 14.27 -23.94 -31.33
N VAL A 104 14.20 -23.00 -30.37
CA VAL A 104 15.33 -22.70 -29.47
C VAL A 104 15.49 -23.69 -28.32
N GLY A 105 14.61 -24.70 -28.22
CA GLY A 105 14.71 -25.76 -27.21
C GLY A 105 13.98 -25.48 -25.90
N GLY A 106 13.14 -24.43 -25.82
CA GLY A 106 12.22 -24.21 -24.71
C GLY A 106 12.15 -22.78 -24.18
N THR A 107 11.28 -22.59 -23.18
CA THR A 107 11.00 -21.27 -22.59
C THR A 107 12.15 -20.70 -21.77
N LYS A 108 13.16 -21.51 -21.41
CA LYS A 108 14.33 -21.06 -20.67
C LYS A 108 15.33 -20.44 -21.65
N GLU A 109 15.52 -21.09 -22.78
CA GLU A 109 16.39 -20.72 -23.89
C GLU A 109 15.85 -19.47 -24.60
N ALA A 110 14.53 -19.37 -24.74
CA ALA A 110 13.85 -18.19 -25.28
C ALA A 110 13.88 -16.94 -24.37
N ARG A 111 14.51 -17.02 -23.19
CA ARG A 111 14.78 -15.85 -22.32
C ARG A 111 16.08 -15.15 -22.64
N ASP A 112 16.96 -15.81 -23.39
CA ASP A 112 18.23 -15.28 -23.84
C ASP A 112 18.03 -14.59 -25.20
N HIS A 113 18.32 -13.29 -25.23
CA HIS A 113 18.16 -12.49 -26.43
C HIS A 113 19.03 -12.99 -27.59
N GLU A 114 20.23 -13.52 -27.32
CA GLU A 114 21.15 -14.01 -28.36
C GLU A 114 20.54 -15.19 -29.13
N ASN A 115 19.77 -16.04 -28.45
CA ASN A 115 19.06 -17.15 -29.09
C ASN A 115 17.92 -16.68 -30.00
N LEU A 116 17.39 -15.48 -29.79
CA LEU A 116 16.26 -14.94 -30.57
C LEU A 116 16.69 -14.10 -31.77
N LYS A 117 17.89 -13.51 -31.74
CA LYS A 117 18.41 -12.65 -32.82
C LYS A 117 18.29 -13.25 -34.23
N PRO A 118 18.59 -14.54 -34.48
CA PRO A 118 18.49 -15.13 -35.82
C PRO A 118 17.08 -15.04 -36.42
N TYR A 119 16.04 -15.02 -35.58
CA TYR A 119 14.64 -15.01 -36.02
C TYR A 119 14.08 -13.61 -36.27
N GLN A 120 14.88 -12.55 -36.07
CA GLN A 120 14.54 -11.16 -36.41
C GLN A 120 13.13 -10.75 -35.95
N LEU A 121 12.84 -11.05 -34.68
CA LEU A 121 11.53 -10.87 -34.07
C LEU A 121 11.30 -9.41 -33.69
N LYS A 122 10.13 -8.92 -34.03
CA LYS A 122 9.64 -7.58 -33.68
C LYS A 122 8.31 -7.67 -32.98
N VAL A 123 8.01 -6.67 -32.17
CA VAL A 123 6.71 -6.50 -31.55
C VAL A 123 6.19 -5.09 -31.79
N SER A 124 4.90 -4.98 -32.09
CA SER A 124 4.20 -3.70 -32.13
C SER A 124 3.03 -3.72 -31.16
N PHE A 125 2.79 -2.60 -30.49
CA PHE A 125 1.74 -2.49 -29.49
C PHE A 125 1.31 -1.03 -29.30
N ILE A 126 0.22 -0.83 -28.57
CA ILE A 126 -0.33 0.49 -28.26
C ILE A 126 -0.29 0.73 -26.76
N ILE A 127 0.28 1.88 -26.37
CA ILE A 127 0.02 2.51 -25.09
C ILE A 127 -0.95 3.67 -25.33
N ARG A 128 -2.01 3.77 -24.53
CA ARG A 128 -2.92 4.93 -24.63
C ARG A 128 -2.50 6.01 -23.67
N HIS A 129 -2.43 7.23 -24.18
CA HIS A 129 -2.24 8.40 -23.34
C HIS A 129 -3.43 8.54 -22.37
N PRO A 130 -3.22 8.52 -21.04
CA PRO A 130 -4.31 8.42 -20.07
C PRO A 130 -5.24 9.65 -20.04
N TYR A 131 -4.71 10.84 -20.36
CA TYR A 131 -5.48 12.09 -20.33
C TYR A 131 -6.22 12.41 -21.64
N THR A 132 -5.62 12.09 -22.80
CA THR A 132 -6.20 12.41 -24.12
C THR A 132 -6.91 11.22 -24.77
N GLY A 133 -6.53 9.99 -24.41
CA GLY A 133 -6.99 8.75 -25.03
C GLY A 133 -6.30 8.43 -26.36
N LYS A 134 -5.37 9.29 -26.82
CA LYS A 134 -4.61 9.11 -28.06
C LYS A 134 -3.85 7.77 -27.99
N PRO A 135 -4.04 6.87 -28.98
CA PRO A 135 -3.21 5.67 -29.09
C PRO A 135 -1.80 6.05 -29.55
N ILE A 136 -0.80 5.55 -28.85
CA ILE A 136 0.62 5.71 -29.19
C ILE A 136 1.11 4.33 -29.59
N LYS A 137 1.37 4.15 -30.89
CA LYS A 137 1.87 2.88 -31.43
C LYS A 137 3.39 2.85 -31.27
N ILE A 138 3.89 1.81 -30.63
CA ILE A 138 5.31 1.53 -30.44
C ILE A 138 5.64 0.28 -31.24
N THR A 139 6.82 0.25 -31.85
CA THR A 139 7.37 -0.94 -32.52
C THR A 139 8.81 -1.07 -32.09
N ASP A 140 9.18 -2.26 -31.65
CA ASP A 140 10.47 -2.54 -31.06
C ASP A 140 10.94 -3.94 -31.43
N ASP A 141 12.22 -4.20 -31.23
CA ASP A 141 12.77 -5.55 -31.29
C ASP A 141 12.31 -6.36 -30.06
N LEU A 142 12.10 -7.66 -30.25
CA LEU A 142 11.67 -8.52 -29.16
C LEU A 142 12.90 -8.93 -28.33
N GLU A 143 12.95 -8.46 -27.08
CA GLU A 143 14.01 -8.81 -26.12
C GLU A 143 13.99 -10.31 -25.84
N ARG A 144 12.83 -10.82 -25.38
CA ARG A 144 12.64 -12.23 -25.05
C ARG A 144 11.18 -12.70 -25.09
N ILE A 145 10.99 -14.01 -25.04
CA ILE A 145 9.67 -14.65 -24.87
C ILE A 145 9.55 -15.18 -23.45
N SER A 146 8.77 -14.50 -22.61
CA SER A 146 8.56 -14.91 -21.22
C SER A 146 7.38 -15.87 -21.08
N ALA A 147 7.53 -16.91 -20.27
CA ALA A 147 6.47 -17.84 -19.94
C ALA A 147 5.85 -17.54 -18.56
N ILE A 148 4.55 -17.28 -18.52
CA ILE A 148 3.77 -17.07 -17.30
C ILE A 148 2.89 -18.31 -17.05
N ARG A 149 3.18 -19.05 -15.98
CA ARG A 149 2.34 -20.18 -15.58
C ARG A 149 1.13 -19.68 -14.79
N ASN A 150 -0.07 -20.05 -15.24
CA ASN A 150 -1.30 -19.76 -14.51
C ASN A 150 -1.57 -20.86 -13.48
N ARG A 151 -2.43 -20.57 -12.49
CA ARG A 151 -2.76 -21.50 -11.39
C ARG A 151 -3.54 -22.75 -11.88
N THR A 152 -4.21 -22.65 -13.02
CA THR A 152 -5.19 -23.61 -13.53
C THR A 152 -4.84 -24.24 -14.88
N GLU A 153 -3.90 -23.67 -15.64
CA GLU A 153 -3.58 -24.11 -17.00
C GLU A 153 -2.29 -24.94 -17.02
N THR A 154 -2.30 -26.02 -17.81
CA THR A 154 -1.15 -26.91 -18.00
C THR A 154 -0.10 -26.32 -18.94
N GLN A 155 -0.52 -25.49 -19.89
CA GLN A 155 0.34 -24.78 -20.85
C GLN A 155 0.65 -23.37 -20.34
N PRO A 156 1.92 -22.92 -20.39
CA PRO A 156 2.26 -21.56 -20.00
C PRO A 156 1.70 -20.52 -21.00
N ILE A 157 1.36 -19.35 -20.49
CA ILE A 157 1.02 -18.19 -21.33
C ILE A 157 2.32 -17.51 -21.73
N LEU A 158 2.63 -17.49 -23.03
CA LEU A 158 3.77 -16.75 -23.56
C LEU A 158 3.47 -15.25 -23.58
N ARG A 159 4.48 -14.45 -23.26
CA ARG A 159 4.43 -12.99 -23.21
C ARG A 159 5.61 -12.43 -23.98
N PRO A 160 5.36 -11.54 -24.96
CA PRO A 160 6.45 -10.78 -25.53
C PRO A 160 6.99 -9.81 -24.49
N THR A 161 8.32 -9.73 -24.44
CA THR A 161 9.06 -8.89 -23.52
C THR A 161 9.91 -7.93 -24.35
N ILE A 162 9.97 -6.68 -23.91
CA ILE A 162 10.85 -5.65 -24.47
C ILE A 162 11.73 -5.08 -23.36
N THR A 163 12.75 -4.34 -23.77
CA THR A 163 13.55 -3.48 -22.89
C THR A 163 13.20 -2.04 -23.23
N MET A 164 12.83 -1.23 -22.24
CA MET A 164 12.57 0.20 -22.47
C MET A 164 12.97 1.03 -21.25
N PRO A 165 13.49 2.26 -21.43
CA PRO A 165 13.86 3.11 -20.31
C PRO A 165 12.60 3.61 -19.60
N MET A 166 12.59 3.39 -18.28
CA MET A 166 11.52 3.82 -17.39
C MET A 166 12.12 4.53 -16.19
N THR A 167 11.50 5.65 -15.80
CA THR A 167 11.94 6.44 -14.64
C THR A 167 11.04 6.19 -13.43
N ILE A 168 11.65 5.90 -12.28
CA ILE A 168 10.99 5.85 -10.97
C ILE A 168 11.85 6.66 -10.00
N ALA A 169 11.22 7.60 -9.28
CA ALA A 169 11.91 8.44 -8.29
C ALA A 169 13.19 9.09 -8.84
N ASP A 170 13.10 9.67 -10.05
CA ASP A 170 14.19 10.32 -10.78
C ASP A 170 15.36 9.42 -11.20
N HIS A 171 15.20 8.09 -11.10
CA HIS A 171 16.17 7.11 -11.57
C HIS A 171 15.61 6.38 -12.80
N THR A 172 16.31 6.53 -13.93
CA THR A 172 15.96 5.88 -15.20
C THR A 172 16.74 4.58 -15.35
N VAL A 173 16.05 3.48 -15.68
CA VAL A 173 16.63 2.16 -15.91
C VAL A 173 16.02 1.56 -17.17
N ASP A 174 16.86 0.92 -17.99
CA ASP A 174 16.42 0.09 -19.11
C ASP A 174 15.73 -1.16 -18.58
N MET A 175 14.40 -1.13 -18.61
CA MET A 175 13.58 -2.05 -17.87
C MET A 175 13.07 -3.17 -18.78
N VAL A 176 13.42 -4.42 -18.43
CA VAL A 176 12.89 -5.61 -19.10
C VAL A 176 11.45 -5.85 -18.62
N VAL A 177 10.49 -5.64 -19.51
CA VAL A 177 9.06 -5.57 -19.19
C VAL A 177 8.19 -6.45 -20.08
N ASN A 178 7.31 -7.23 -19.45
CA ASN A 178 6.32 -8.05 -20.16
C ASN A 178 5.14 -7.21 -20.64
N LEU A 179 4.80 -7.34 -21.92
CA LEU A 179 3.61 -6.72 -22.50
C LEU A 179 2.37 -7.59 -22.21
N THR A 180 1.35 -7.01 -21.59
CA THR A 180 0.12 -7.74 -21.29
C THR A 180 -1.10 -6.83 -21.18
N GLU A 181 -2.29 -7.37 -21.41
CA GLU A 181 -3.53 -6.64 -21.18
C GLU A 181 -3.89 -6.64 -19.69
N ARG A 182 -3.79 -5.48 -19.04
CA ARG A 182 -3.98 -5.32 -17.60
C ARG A 182 -5.27 -4.58 -17.23
N THR A 183 -6.26 -4.54 -18.11
CA THR A 183 -7.53 -3.80 -17.93
C THR A 183 -8.30 -4.20 -16.67
N GLN A 184 -8.12 -5.42 -16.17
CA GLN A 184 -8.73 -5.93 -14.94
C GLN A 184 -7.99 -5.52 -13.65
N PHE A 185 -6.76 -5.03 -13.74
CA PHE A 185 -5.95 -4.67 -12.57
C PHE A 185 -6.15 -3.21 -12.17
N SER A 186 -5.79 -2.89 -10.92
CA SER A 186 -5.89 -1.51 -10.43
C SER A 186 -4.78 -0.59 -10.90
N THR A 187 -3.66 -1.14 -11.36
CA THR A 187 -2.47 -0.40 -11.78
C THR A 187 -2.04 -0.89 -13.17
N PRO A 188 -1.68 0.02 -14.08
CA PRO A 188 -1.24 -0.31 -15.43
C PRO A 188 0.16 -0.94 -15.43
N ILE A 189 0.98 -0.69 -14.41
CA ILE A 189 2.37 -1.18 -14.33
C ILE A 189 2.54 -1.97 -13.03
N LEU A 190 3.27 -3.08 -13.11
CA LEU A 190 3.79 -3.85 -12.00
C LEU A 190 5.31 -3.91 -12.14
N ILE A 191 6.01 -3.50 -11.10
CA ILE A 191 7.47 -3.49 -10.98
C ILE A 191 7.86 -4.69 -10.11
N GLY A 192 8.48 -5.68 -10.74
CA GLY A 192 8.99 -6.90 -10.08
C GLY A 192 10.52 -6.94 -10.06
N LYS A 193 11.07 -8.11 -9.75
CA LYS A 193 12.52 -8.35 -9.62
C LYS A 193 13.34 -7.91 -10.82
N SER A 194 12.80 -8.04 -12.04
CA SER A 194 13.49 -7.57 -13.26
C SER A 194 13.80 -6.07 -13.30
N TYR A 195 13.22 -5.27 -12.41
CA TYR A 195 13.69 -3.92 -12.11
C TYR A 195 14.31 -3.84 -10.71
N LEU A 196 13.68 -4.44 -9.69
CA LEU A 196 14.08 -4.22 -8.30
C LEU A 196 15.49 -4.72 -7.98
N ASP A 197 15.90 -5.83 -8.60
CA ASP A 197 17.22 -6.41 -8.39
C ASP A 197 18.29 -5.37 -8.71
N ASN A 198 19.13 -5.07 -7.73
CA ASN A 198 20.21 -4.08 -7.78
C ASN A 198 19.79 -2.60 -7.85
N HIS A 199 18.50 -2.26 -7.88
CA HIS A 199 18.07 -0.86 -8.03
C HIS A 199 17.32 -0.31 -6.81
N ALA A 200 16.62 -1.16 -6.04
CA ALA A 200 15.77 -0.67 -4.97
C ALA A 200 15.52 -1.64 -3.82
N TRP A 201 15.46 -1.07 -2.62
CA TRP A 201 14.77 -1.65 -1.47
C TRP A 201 13.29 -1.27 -1.51
N VAL A 202 12.43 -2.09 -0.91
CA VAL A 202 10.99 -1.81 -0.87
C VAL A 202 10.48 -1.73 0.56
N PHE A 203 9.88 -0.59 0.90
CA PHE A 203 9.19 -0.37 2.17
C PHE A 203 7.66 -0.42 1.97
N ALA A 204 7.07 -1.60 2.17
CA ALA A 204 5.64 -1.84 1.91
C ALA A 204 4.68 -1.03 2.80
N GLY A 205 5.18 -0.43 3.89
CA GLY A 205 4.42 0.40 4.81
C GLY A 205 3.98 1.75 4.24
N TYR A 206 4.57 2.20 3.14
CA TYR A 206 4.27 3.48 2.50
C TYR A 206 3.76 3.30 1.08
N ASP A 207 2.78 4.12 0.69
CA ASP A 207 2.43 4.34 -0.73
C ASP A 207 2.98 5.71 -1.15
N TYR A 208 3.71 5.78 -2.27
CA TYR A 208 4.35 6.98 -2.82
C TYR A 208 5.31 7.63 -1.83
N LEU A 209 6.29 6.85 -1.35
CA LEU A 209 7.26 7.31 -0.37
C LEU A 209 8.09 8.45 -0.95
N GLN A 210 8.57 8.29 -2.18
CA GLN A 210 9.56 9.19 -2.79
C GLN A 210 9.05 10.62 -3.02
N VAL A 211 7.74 10.81 -3.17
CA VAL A 211 7.13 12.15 -3.32
C VAL A 211 6.71 12.79 -2.00
N GLN A 212 6.90 12.11 -0.86
CA GLN A 212 6.49 12.61 0.45
C GLN A 212 7.18 13.93 0.85
N PRO A 213 8.51 14.09 0.72
CA PRO A 213 9.18 15.33 1.14
C PRO A 213 8.61 16.57 0.47
N ASP A 214 8.28 16.46 -0.82
CA ASP A 214 7.80 17.55 -1.67
C ASP A 214 6.27 17.61 -1.78
N ALA A 215 5.56 16.77 -1.02
CA ALA A 215 4.10 16.76 -0.99
C ALA A 215 3.57 18.15 -0.62
N GLN A 216 2.62 18.65 -1.41
CA GLN A 216 2.05 19.97 -1.18
C GLN A 216 1.12 19.97 0.04
N MET A 217 1.15 21.03 0.84
CA MET A 217 0.19 21.17 1.93
C MET A 217 -1.22 21.44 1.39
N ILE A 218 -2.21 20.73 1.92
CA ILE A 218 -3.63 20.92 1.64
C ILE A 218 -4.41 21.05 2.96
N GLY A 219 -5.41 21.92 3.01
CA GLY A 219 -6.29 22.07 4.15
C GLY A 219 -7.46 21.07 4.14
N LYS A 220 -8.22 21.06 5.22
CA LYS A 220 -9.42 20.21 5.38
C LYS A 220 -10.57 20.56 4.43
N LYS A 221 -10.60 21.81 3.97
CA LYS A 221 -11.50 22.32 2.94
C LYS A 221 -10.69 23.17 1.97
N GLU A 222 -10.92 22.95 0.69
CA GLU A 222 -10.29 23.70 -0.39
C GLU A 222 -11.32 24.08 -1.44
N THR A 223 -10.89 24.97 -2.32
CA THR A 223 -11.59 25.29 -3.56
C THR A 223 -10.65 25.07 -4.72
N VAL A 224 -11.11 24.39 -5.77
CA VAL A 224 -10.35 24.15 -7.00
C VAL A 224 -11.17 24.53 -8.22
N ASN A 225 -10.51 24.74 -9.35
CA ASN A 225 -11.16 25.03 -10.61
C ASN A 225 -11.03 23.86 -11.60
N ILE A 226 -12.10 23.54 -12.30
CA ILE A 226 -12.12 22.51 -13.35
C ILE A 226 -12.85 23.14 -14.55
N ASN A 227 -12.10 23.45 -15.62
CA ASN A 227 -12.63 24.11 -16.82
C ASN A 227 -13.54 25.32 -16.53
N GLY A 228 -13.09 26.20 -15.63
CA GLY A 228 -13.81 27.41 -15.25
C GLY A 228 -14.97 27.18 -14.27
N VAL A 229 -15.21 25.95 -13.80
CA VAL A 229 -16.21 25.63 -12.78
C VAL A 229 -15.52 25.42 -11.43
N THR A 230 -15.99 26.15 -10.42
CA THR A 230 -15.41 26.15 -9.07
C THR A 230 -16.04 25.06 -8.22
N TYR A 231 -15.21 24.17 -7.66
CA TYR A 231 -15.62 23.01 -6.88
C TYR A 231 -15.07 23.12 -5.44
N ARG A 232 -15.93 22.92 -4.44
CA ARG A 232 -15.49 22.72 -3.06
C ARG A 232 -14.94 21.31 -2.89
N VAL A 233 -13.83 21.21 -2.17
CA VAL A 233 -13.12 19.97 -1.89
C VAL A 233 -13.18 19.69 -0.40
N SER A 234 -13.45 18.43 -0.05
CA SER A 234 -13.26 17.91 1.32
C SER A 234 -12.36 16.68 1.32
N ILE A 235 -11.75 16.39 2.47
CA ILE A 235 -10.80 15.30 2.66
C ILE A 235 -11.48 14.08 3.26
N SER A 236 -11.17 12.88 2.74
CA SER A 236 -11.47 11.60 3.36
C SER A 236 -10.19 10.89 3.80
N ASP A 237 -10.14 10.55 5.08
CA ASP A 237 -9.10 9.73 5.72
C ASP A 237 -9.39 8.22 5.66
N THR A 238 -10.60 7.83 5.24
CA THR A 238 -11.03 6.42 5.13
C THR A 238 -11.16 5.95 3.68
N ASN A 239 -11.75 6.75 2.80
CA ASN A 239 -11.99 6.36 1.41
C ASN A 239 -10.70 6.28 0.60
N ARG A 240 -10.51 5.17 -0.11
CA ARG A 240 -9.41 5.00 -1.06
C ARG A 240 -9.52 5.94 -2.27
N TYR A 241 -10.67 5.92 -2.94
CA TYR A 241 -10.86 6.62 -4.22
C TYR A 241 -11.46 8.02 -4.05
N THR A 242 -10.99 8.95 -4.87
CA THR A 242 -11.56 10.29 -4.99
C THR A 242 -12.86 10.26 -5.79
N SER A 243 -13.89 10.95 -5.30
CA SER A 243 -15.18 11.08 -5.98
C SER A 243 -15.46 12.52 -6.35
N VAL A 244 -15.96 12.76 -7.56
CA VAL A 244 -16.27 14.09 -8.08
C VAL A 244 -17.72 14.18 -8.54
N HIS A 245 -18.34 15.33 -8.25
CA HIS A 245 -19.69 15.66 -8.67
C HIS A 245 -19.76 15.80 -10.19
N ALA A 246 -20.65 15.03 -10.80
CA ALA A 246 -20.97 15.13 -12.20
C ALA A 246 -22.42 14.68 -12.43
N LEU A 247 -23.08 15.35 -13.37
CA LEU A 247 -24.42 15.03 -13.86
C LEU A 247 -24.36 14.47 -15.28
N ASP A 248 -25.48 13.92 -15.76
CA ASP A 248 -25.64 13.44 -17.15
C ASP A 248 -24.50 12.53 -17.64
N ILE A 249 -24.01 11.65 -16.76
CA ILE A 249 -22.86 10.79 -17.04
C ILE A 249 -23.25 9.73 -18.09
N LYS A 250 -22.66 9.83 -19.28
CA LYS A 250 -22.87 8.89 -20.39
C LYS A 250 -21.54 8.22 -20.75
N VAL A 251 -21.51 6.90 -20.65
CA VAL A 251 -20.32 6.08 -20.94
C VAL A 251 -20.45 5.46 -22.31
N ASP A 252 -19.57 5.85 -23.24
CA ASP A 252 -19.39 5.17 -24.52
C ASP A 252 -18.25 4.15 -24.38
N LYS A 253 -18.61 2.90 -24.12
CA LYS A 253 -17.63 1.80 -23.98
C LYS A 253 -16.93 1.47 -25.30
N LYS A 254 -17.58 1.69 -26.45
CA LYS A 254 -17.03 1.37 -27.77
C LYS A 254 -15.88 2.31 -28.11
N ASN A 255 -16.10 3.61 -27.92
CA ASN A 255 -15.08 4.62 -28.17
C ASN A 255 -14.21 4.93 -26.94
N ARG A 256 -14.52 4.31 -25.79
CA ARG A 256 -13.83 4.51 -24.50
C ARG A 256 -13.82 5.97 -24.08
N ARG A 257 -14.98 6.61 -24.19
CA ARG A 257 -15.19 8.02 -23.82
C ARG A 257 -16.30 8.12 -22.78
N ILE A 258 -16.23 9.15 -21.96
CA ILE A 258 -17.30 9.52 -21.05
C ILE A 258 -17.62 10.98 -21.30
N SER A 259 -18.90 11.27 -21.51
CA SER A 259 -19.40 12.65 -21.47
C SER A 259 -20.20 12.87 -20.20
N PHE A 260 -20.07 14.05 -19.61
CA PHE A 260 -20.74 14.41 -18.36
C PHE A 260 -20.81 15.92 -18.21
N MET A 261 -21.67 16.39 -17.31
CA MET A 261 -21.80 17.80 -16.96
C MET A 261 -21.12 18.05 -15.61
N LEU A 262 -20.15 18.96 -15.59
CA LEU A 262 -19.73 19.61 -14.36
C LEU A 262 -20.82 20.58 -13.92
N GLU A 263 -21.01 20.73 -12.62
CA GLU A 263 -21.91 21.72 -12.01
C GLU A 263 -21.26 22.26 -10.73
N GLY A 264 -21.01 23.56 -10.72
CA GLY A 264 -20.51 24.28 -9.54
C GLY A 264 -21.65 24.71 -8.62
N GLU A 265 -21.30 25.23 -7.44
CA GLU A 265 -22.26 25.70 -6.43
C GLU A 265 -23.24 26.76 -6.96
N ASN A 266 -22.74 27.61 -7.86
CA ASN A 266 -23.49 28.69 -8.48
C ASN A 266 -24.38 28.20 -9.65
N GLY A 267 -24.54 26.89 -9.82
CA GLY A 267 -25.23 26.28 -10.94
C GLY A 267 -24.51 26.42 -12.28
N LYS A 268 -23.28 26.96 -12.31
CA LYS A 268 -22.50 27.04 -13.54
C LYS A 268 -22.20 25.61 -14.02
N ARG A 269 -22.65 25.32 -15.24
CA ARG A 269 -22.45 24.03 -15.88
C ARG A 269 -21.40 24.09 -16.98
N HIS A 270 -20.65 23.01 -17.13
CA HIS A 270 -19.72 22.86 -18.24
C HIS A 270 -19.72 21.39 -18.71
N LYS A 271 -19.91 21.20 -20.00
CA LYS A 271 -19.88 19.85 -20.58
C LYS A 271 -18.43 19.39 -20.73
N MET A 272 -18.16 18.20 -20.22
CA MET A 272 -16.87 17.54 -20.34
C MET A 272 -16.99 16.28 -21.19
N GLU A 273 -15.91 15.96 -21.89
CA GLU A 273 -15.71 14.66 -22.51
C GLU A 273 -14.27 14.21 -22.28
N LEU A 274 -14.07 13.07 -21.64
CA LEU A 274 -12.77 12.55 -21.25
C LEU A 274 -12.65 11.05 -21.57
N PRO A 275 -11.42 10.52 -21.73
CA PRO A 275 -11.20 9.08 -21.88
C PRO A 275 -11.71 8.29 -20.66
N LEU A 276 -12.37 7.16 -20.94
CA LEU A 276 -12.72 6.17 -19.94
C LEU A 276 -11.46 5.41 -19.51
N VAL A 277 -11.06 5.58 -18.24
CA VAL A 277 -9.97 4.80 -17.65
C VAL A 277 -10.46 3.40 -17.30
N ARG A 278 -11.53 3.30 -16.50
CA ARG A 278 -12.16 2.02 -16.11
C ARG A 278 -13.53 2.22 -15.46
N MET A 279 -14.30 1.13 -15.35
CA MET A 279 -15.48 1.05 -14.49
C MET A 279 -15.08 0.55 -13.11
N LEU A 280 -15.18 1.41 -12.10
CA LEU A 280 -14.89 1.08 -10.71
C LEU A 280 -16.11 0.46 -10.04
N LYS A 281 -15.97 -0.73 -9.44
CA LYS A 281 -17.02 -1.33 -8.62
C LYS A 281 -17.07 -0.67 -7.24
N THR A 282 -18.22 -0.13 -6.87
CA THR A 282 -18.49 0.41 -5.53
C THR A 282 -19.63 -0.38 -4.87
N SER A 283 -19.84 -0.20 -3.55
CA SER A 283 -20.99 -0.80 -2.85
C SER A 283 -22.34 -0.37 -3.42
N LYS A 284 -22.41 0.76 -4.12
CA LYS A 284 -23.61 1.30 -4.76
C LYS A 284 -23.62 1.11 -6.29
N GLY A 285 -22.86 0.14 -6.79
CA GLY A 285 -22.75 -0.22 -8.22
C GLY A 285 -21.49 0.32 -8.89
N GLU A 286 -21.40 0.14 -10.21
CA GLU A 286 -20.24 0.57 -10.99
C GLU A 286 -20.25 2.08 -11.23
N ARG A 287 -19.06 2.70 -11.26
CA ARG A 287 -18.86 4.12 -11.51
C ARG A 287 -17.70 4.34 -12.48
N PRO A 288 -17.86 5.16 -13.54
CA PRO A 288 -16.79 5.42 -14.47
C PRO A 288 -15.68 6.27 -13.83
N SER A 289 -14.44 5.94 -14.15
CA SER A 289 -13.25 6.68 -13.70
C SER A 289 -12.56 7.42 -14.85
N VAL A 290 -12.09 8.63 -14.57
CA VAL A 290 -11.39 9.54 -15.50
C VAL A 290 -10.21 10.20 -14.81
N TYR A 291 -9.22 10.64 -15.59
CA TYR A 291 -8.28 11.66 -15.14
C TYR A 291 -8.88 13.04 -15.38
N LEU A 292 -9.18 13.76 -14.30
CA LEU A 292 -9.77 15.08 -14.34
C LEU A 292 -8.67 16.14 -14.24
N PRO A 293 -8.59 17.11 -15.16
CA PRO A 293 -7.66 18.24 -15.06
C PRO A 293 -8.17 19.22 -14.01
N VAL A 294 -7.51 19.23 -12.84
CA VAL A 294 -7.86 20.09 -11.71
C VAL A 294 -6.83 21.18 -11.57
N GLN A 295 -7.25 22.42 -11.84
CA GLN A 295 -6.44 23.59 -11.59
C GLN A 295 -6.45 23.89 -10.10
N ILE A 296 -5.31 23.65 -9.45
CA ILE A 296 -5.16 23.84 -8.00
C ILE A 296 -4.70 25.26 -7.64
N ASN A 297 -4.09 25.98 -8.59
CA ASN A 297 -3.77 27.40 -8.49
C ASN A 297 -3.64 28.00 -9.91
N GLN A 298 -3.29 29.28 -10.03
CA GLN A 298 -3.27 29.97 -11.33
C GLN A 298 -2.34 29.34 -12.37
N THR A 299 -1.23 28.72 -11.96
CA THR A 299 -0.18 28.24 -12.87
C THR A 299 -0.07 26.71 -12.94
N HIS A 300 -0.80 25.97 -12.11
CA HIS A 300 -0.62 24.54 -11.96
C HIS A 300 -1.94 23.76 -12.05
N THR A 301 -1.95 22.80 -12.98
CA THR A 301 -3.04 21.84 -13.19
C THR A 301 -2.53 20.45 -12.90
N GLN A 302 -3.25 19.72 -12.04
CA GLN A 302 -2.98 18.32 -11.72
C GLN A 302 -3.99 17.40 -12.39
N GLN A 303 -3.57 16.17 -12.68
CA GLN A 303 -4.44 15.15 -13.25
C GLN A 303 -4.86 14.19 -12.15
N TRP A 304 -6.09 14.35 -11.66
CA TRP A 304 -6.61 13.53 -10.58
C TRP A 304 -7.40 12.35 -11.14
N LEU A 305 -7.00 11.13 -10.79
CA LEU A 305 -7.82 9.96 -11.06
C LEU A 305 -9.04 9.97 -10.13
N VAL A 306 -10.22 10.14 -10.70
CA VAL A 306 -11.48 10.26 -9.95
C VAL A 306 -12.53 9.34 -10.53
N TYR A 307 -13.51 8.95 -9.71
CA TYR A 307 -14.74 8.40 -10.24
C TYR A 307 -15.87 9.41 -10.18
N LEU A 308 -16.71 9.41 -11.22
CA LEU A 308 -17.80 10.36 -11.39
C LEU A 308 -19.07 9.82 -10.74
N ARG A 309 -19.78 10.69 -10.03
CA ARG A 309 -21.11 10.39 -9.45
C ARG A 309 -21.87 11.68 -9.17
N ASP A 310 -23.19 11.56 -9.06
CA ASP A 310 -23.97 12.62 -8.45
C ASP A 310 -23.60 12.76 -6.95
N ARG A 311 -23.38 14.02 -6.58
CA ARG A 311 -23.02 14.50 -5.23
C ARG A 311 -23.81 15.76 -4.84
N SER A 312 -24.89 16.08 -5.55
CA SER A 312 -25.78 17.22 -5.27
C SER A 312 -26.23 17.29 -3.81
N GLY A 313 -26.47 16.13 -3.18
CA GLY A 313 -26.83 16.03 -1.76
C GLY A 313 -25.67 16.16 -0.76
N TYR A 314 -24.46 16.53 -1.17
CA TYR A 314 -23.30 16.66 -0.29
C TYR A 314 -22.79 18.11 -0.27
N SER A 315 -22.16 18.51 0.85
CA SER A 315 -21.60 19.86 1.03
C SER A 315 -20.33 20.16 0.23
N SER A 316 -19.83 19.20 -0.56
CA SER A 316 -18.64 19.37 -1.40
C SER A 316 -18.74 18.54 -2.67
N GLN A 317 -18.38 19.17 -3.78
CA GLN A 317 -18.38 18.55 -5.10
C GLN A 317 -17.25 17.53 -5.24
N VAL A 318 -16.11 17.73 -4.57
CA VAL A 318 -15.01 16.77 -4.54
C VAL A 318 -14.84 16.21 -3.13
N ARG A 319 -14.71 14.88 -3.04
CA ARG A 319 -14.22 14.20 -1.84
C ARG A 319 -12.91 13.50 -2.20
N LEU A 320 -11.79 14.05 -1.75
CA LEU A 320 -10.45 13.47 -1.96
C LEU A 320 -10.30 12.20 -1.14
N GLY A 321 -9.87 11.12 -1.81
CA GLY A 321 -9.50 9.86 -1.18
C GLY A 321 -7.98 9.65 -1.15
N LYS A 322 -7.54 8.61 -0.43
CA LYS A 322 -6.13 8.29 -0.20
C LYS A 322 -5.30 8.19 -1.48
N ASP A 323 -5.83 7.64 -2.58
CA ASP A 323 -5.05 7.46 -3.81
C ASP A 323 -4.53 8.79 -4.39
N VAL A 324 -5.34 9.86 -4.34
CA VAL A 324 -4.91 11.21 -4.77
C VAL A 324 -4.09 11.89 -3.68
N LEU A 325 -4.50 11.76 -2.41
CA LEU A 325 -3.76 12.36 -1.29
C LEU A 325 -2.31 11.85 -1.22
N ASN A 326 -2.10 10.55 -1.36
CA ASN A 326 -0.78 9.93 -1.29
C ASN A 326 0.14 10.36 -2.44
N GLN A 327 -0.41 10.72 -3.60
CA GLN A 327 0.38 11.14 -4.76
C GLN A 327 0.83 12.60 -4.70
N TYR A 328 0.11 13.46 -3.98
CA TYR A 328 0.25 14.91 -4.11
C TYR A 328 0.34 15.68 -2.79
N PHE A 329 -0.29 15.20 -1.72
CA PHE A 329 -0.62 16.07 -0.59
C PHE A 329 -0.16 15.56 0.78
N MET A 330 0.00 16.52 1.70
CA MET A 330 0.02 16.34 3.14
C MET A 330 -1.09 17.21 3.73
N VAL A 331 -1.93 16.65 4.60
CA VAL A 331 -3.16 17.34 5.03
C VAL A 331 -2.93 18.08 6.34
N ASP A 332 -3.17 19.40 6.35
CA ASP A 332 -3.35 20.17 7.58
C ASP A 332 -4.79 19.98 8.07
N THR A 333 -4.93 19.43 9.28
CA THR A 333 -6.24 19.05 9.82
C THR A 333 -7.07 20.23 10.31
N GLU A 334 -6.46 21.41 10.50
CA GLU A 334 -7.13 22.61 11.00
C GLU A 334 -7.41 23.61 9.88
N ARG A 335 -6.39 23.91 9.07
CA ARG A 335 -6.42 25.00 8.09
C ARG A 335 -7.29 24.69 6.88
N GLU A 336 -7.74 25.74 6.21
CA GLU A 336 -8.56 25.69 4.99
C GLU A 336 -7.90 26.59 3.93
N ASN A 337 -8.21 26.33 2.66
CA ASN A 337 -7.78 27.15 1.50
C ASN A 337 -6.26 27.33 1.36
N LEU A 338 -5.48 26.28 1.61
CA LEU A 338 -4.03 26.29 1.45
C LEU A 338 -3.58 26.24 -0.01
N LEU A 339 -4.39 25.74 -0.94
CA LEU A 339 -4.00 25.63 -2.36
C LEU A 339 -3.97 26.98 -3.08
N GLY A 340 -4.81 27.93 -2.66
CA GLY A 340 -4.89 29.27 -3.25
C GLY A 340 -3.76 30.22 -2.81
N GLY A 341 -2.93 29.82 -1.85
CA GLY A 341 -1.82 30.62 -1.31
C GLY A 341 -0.46 30.27 -1.91
N VAL A 342 0.60 30.75 -1.24
CA VAL A 342 1.99 30.36 -1.58
C VAL A 342 2.16 28.86 -1.37
N LYS A 343 2.64 28.16 -2.40
CA LYS A 343 2.93 26.72 -2.33
C LYS A 343 3.90 26.44 -1.20
N LYS A 344 3.52 25.57 -0.27
CA LYS A 344 4.39 25.04 0.78
C LYS A 344 4.46 23.52 0.64
N SER A 345 5.67 22.98 0.67
CA SER A 345 5.90 21.54 0.74
C SER A 345 5.79 21.05 2.19
N PHE A 346 5.67 19.74 2.35
CA PHE A 346 5.76 19.08 3.64
C PHE A 346 7.10 19.39 4.33
N LYS A 347 8.22 19.30 3.59
CA LYS A 347 9.56 19.64 4.07
C LYS A 347 9.63 21.06 4.65
N ASP A 348 8.98 22.04 4.04
CA ASP A 348 8.99 23.44 4.51
C ASP A 348 8.31 23.60 5.88
N VAL A 349 7.24 22.84 6.14
CA VAL A 349 6.44 22.99 7.36
C VAL A 349 6.97 22.19 8.55
N LEU A 350 7.87 21.23 8.33
CA LEU A 350 8.48 20.43 9.39
C LEU A 350 9.20 21.28 10.46
N ARG A 351 9.70 22.46 10.10
CA ARG A 351 10.38 23.39 11.03
C ARG A 351 9.50 23.82 12.20
N ALA A 352 8.18 23.86 12.02
CA ALA A 352 7.21 24.18 13.06
C ALA A 352 7.00 23.04 14.07
N LYS A 353 7.64 21.88 13.86
CA LYS A 353 7.50 20.66 14.67
C LYS A 353 6.03 20.27 14.87
N PRO A 354 5.24 20.12 13.79
CA PRO A 354 3.86 19.66 13.88
C PRO A 354 3.80 18.24 14.48
N LEU A 355 2.63 17.88 15.03
CA LEU A 355 2.33 16.47 15.28
C LEU A 355 1.90 15.85 13.96
N ILE A 356 2.65 14.85 13.48
CA ILE A 356 2.30 14.11 12.27
C ILE A 356 1.65 12.80 12.70
N ILE A 357 0.43 12.60 12.24
CA ILE A 357 -0.36 11.39 12.46
C ILE A 357 -0.77 10.77 11.14
N SER A 358 -1.20 9.54 11.19
CA SER A 358 -1.82 8.82 10.09
C SER A 358 -3.33 8.69 10.31
N PRO A 359 -4.09 8.11 9.36
CA PRO A 359 -5.54 7.93 9.51
C PRO A 359 -5.95 7.05 10.70
N GLN A 360 -5.02 6.24 11.23
CA GLN A 360 -5.27 5.35 12.35
C GLN A 360 -4.02 5.31 13.23
N GLU A 361 -4.20 5.64 14.50
CA GLU A 361 -3.15 5.61 15.51
C GLU A 361 -3.57 4.76 16.71
N ASN A 362 -2.57 4.42 17.53
CA ASN A 362 -2.79 4.02 18.91
C ASN A 362 -2.04 4.99 19.82
N ILE A 363 -2.66 5.36 20.93
CA ILE A 363 -2.04 6.17 21.99
C ILE A 363 -2.12 5.43 23.32
N SER A 364 -1.32 5.85 24.31
CA SER A 364 -1.57 5.54 25.71
C SER A 364 -2.08 6.79 26.41
N LEU A 365 -3.19 6.69 27.13
CA LEU A 365 -3.78 7.75 27.95
C LEU A 365 -3.91 7.25 29.38
N ASP A 366 -3.16 7.84 30.31
CA ASP A 366 -3.09 7.43 31.71
C ASP A 366 -2.82 5.93 31.89
N GLY A 367 -2.02 5.34 31.01
CA GLY A 367 -1.73 3.89 31.00
C GLY A 367 -2.65 3.06 30.10
N HIS A 368 -3.82 3.58 29.68
CA HIS A 368 -4.76 2.84 28.82
C HIS A 368 -4.42 3.00 27.34
N ARG A 369 -4.28 1.87 26.63
CA ARG A 369 -4.08 1.86 25.18
C ARG A 369 -5.41 2.09 24.46
N LEU A 370 -5.49 3.11 23.62
CA LEU A 370 -6.70 3.46 22.89
C LEU A 370 -6.42 3.68 21.40
N PRO A 371 -7.35 3.28 20.51
CA PRO A 371 -7.31 3.74 19.13
C PRO A 371 -7.52 5.26 19.10
N ALA A 372 -6.84 5.93 18.17
CA ALA A 372 -6.93 7.37 17.99
C ALA A 372 -7.04 7.76 16.53
N TYR A 373 -7.85 8.79 16.24
CA TYR A 373 -8.20 9.20 14.89
C TYR A 373 -8.04 10.71 14.68
N PRO A 374 -7.70 11.16 13.46
CA PRO A 374 -7.68 12.58 13.12
C PRO A 374 -9.08 13.20 13.21
N THR A 375 -9.14 14.53 13.34
CA THR A 375 -10.39 15.28 13.16
C THR A 375 -10.18 16.55 12.38
N PHE A 376 -11.17 16.89 11.58
CA PHE A 376 -11.22 18.13 10.82
C PHE A 376 -12.10 19.20 11.50
N THR A 377 -12.79 18.87 12.60
CA THR A 377 -13.83 19.71 13.18
C THR A 377 -13.55 20.16 14.61
N VAL A 378 -12.81 19.39 15.39
CA VAL A 378 -12.64 19.66 16.83
C VAL A 378 -11.27 20.25 17.12
N LYS A 379 -11.25 21.38 17.84
CA LYS A 379 -10.02 22.03 18.32
C LYS A 379 -9.43 21.35 19.54
N THR A 380 -10.25 21.16 20.58
CA THR A 380 -9.81 20.51 21.82
C THR A 380 -9.76 18.98 21.62
N PRO A 381 -8.68 18.29 22.05
CA PRO A 381 -8.63 16.83 22.00
C PRO A 381 -9.81 16.19 22.73
N LEU A 382 -10.28 15.05 22.23
CA LEU A 382 -11.54 14.46 22.67
C LEU A 382 -11.35 12.97 22.96
N LEU A 383 -11.69 12.55 24.17
CA LEU A 383 -11.90 11.15 24.51
C LEU A 383 -13.39 10.84 24.38
N ARG A 384 -13.74 9.80 23.61
CA ARG A 384 -15.10 9.30 23.51
C ARG A 384 -15.25 8.00 24.28
N VAL A 385 -16.24 7.94 25.15
CA VAL A 385 -16.55 6.80 26.04
C VAL A 385 -18.02 6.44 25.97
N ASP A 386 -18.41 5.26 26.43
CA ASP A 386 -19.82 4.80 26.40
C ASP A 386 -20.75 5.69 27.23
N GLY A 387 -20.23 6.24 28.32
CA GLY A 387 -20.94 7.18 29.17
C GLY A 387 -19.99 7.78 30.21
N PHE A 388 -20.44 8.85 30.84
CA PHE A 388 -19.77 9.44 31.99
C PHE A 388 -20.79 10.05 32.94
N GLU A 389 -20.42 10.14 34.21
CA GLU A 389 -21.22 10.73 35.27
C GLU A 389 -20.51 11.93 35.89
N LEU A 390 -21.24 13.02 36.12
CA LEU A 390 -20.75 14.19 36.83
C LEU A 390 -21.21 14.16 38.28
N THR A 391 -20.27 14.23 39.20
CA THR A 391 -20.53 14.27 40.65
C THR A 391 -19.85 15.48 41.28
N LYS A 392 -20.31 15.89 42.45
CA LYS A 392 -19.65 16.93 43.25
C LYS A 392 -19.08 16.29 44.51
N ASN A 393 -17.78 16.43 44.73
CA ASN A 393 -17.11 16.02 45.95
C ASN A 393 -16.35 17.24 46.52
N ASN A 394 -16.62 17.60 47.78
CA ASN A 394 -15.95 18.72 48.46
C ASN A 394 -15.91 20.05 47.67
N LYS A 395 -17.03 20.42 47.02
CA LYS A 395 -17.19 21.60 46.14
C LYS A 395 -16.42 21.55 44.80
N GLN A 396 -15.62 20.52 44.54
CA GLN A 396 -14.99 20.29 43.23
C GLN A 396 -15.83 19.29 42.43
N GLU A 397 -16.13 19.61 41.18
CA GLU A 397 -16.85 18.70 40.30
C GLU A 397 -15.89 17.66 39.73
N GLN A 398 -16.35 16.42 39.65
CA GLN A 398 -15.59 15.27 39.13
C GLN A 398 -16.39 14.61 38.00
N VAL A 399 -15.68 14.01 37.07
CA VAL A 399 -16.24 13.16 36.03
C VAL A 399 -15.74 11.74 36.22
N THR A 400 -16.65 10.79 36.18
CA THR A 400 -16.39 9.35 36.24
C THR A 400 -16.73 8.71 34.90
N PHE A 401 -15.84 7.87 34.37
CA PHE A 401 -16.04 7.13 33.13
C PHE A 401 -15.26 5.82 33.17
N TYR A 402 -15.41 4.98 32.14
CA TYR A 402 -14.78 3.67 32.06
C TYR A 402 -13.90 3.58 30.82
N LEU A 403 -12.73 2.94 30.95
CA LEU A 403 -11.86 2.58 29.84
C LEU A 403 -11.46 1.11 29.94
N PRO A 404 -11.25 0.42 28.80
CA PRO A 404 -10.76 -0.94 28.79
C PRO A 404 -9.32 -1.02 29.29
N THR A 405 -9.01 -2.08 30.03
CA THR A 405 -7.66 -2.54 30.35
C THR A 405 -7.11 -3.39 29.21
N GLU A 406 -5.84 -3.81 29.30
CA GLU A 406 -5.25 -4.74 28.33
C GLU A 406 -5.94 -6.12 28.32
N SER A 407 -6.55 -6.55 29.43
CA SER A 407 -7.35 -7.78 29.50
C SER A 407 -8.76 -7.62 28.92
N GLY A 408 -9.16 -6.41 28.55
CA GLY A 408 -10.50 -6.09 28.04
C GLY A 408 -11.55 -5.84 29.12
N GLU A 409 -11.17 -5.83 30.39
CA GLU A 409 -12.04 -5.45 31.50
C GLU A 409 -12.21 -3.93 31.56
N GLU A 410 -13.34 -3.44 32.08
CA GLU A 410 -13.57 -2.01 32.25
C GLU A 410 -13.00 -1.50 33.58
N GLU A 411 -12.09 -0.52 33.50
CA GLU A 411 -11.56 0.18 34.65
C GLU A 411 -12.29 1.52 34.86
N LYS A 412 -12.69 1.79 36.11
CA LYS A 412 -13.35 3.03 36.51
C LYS A 412 -12.32 4.14 36.73
N ILE A 413 -12.45 5.22 35.98
CA ILE A 413 -11.59 6.40 36.07
C ILE A 413 -12.40 7.58 36.60
N THR A 414 -11.86 8.27 37.61
CA THR A 414 -12.46 9.50 38.17
C THR A 414 -11.45 10.63 38.10
N LYS A 415 -11.83 11.75 37.46
CA LYS A 415 -10.95 12.91 37.28
C LYS A 415 -11.65 14.22 37.69
N PRO A 416 -10.92 15.21 38.24
CA PRO A 416 -11.47 16.53 38.51
C PRO A 416 -11.82 17.26 37.21
N VAL A 417 -12.99 17.89 37.16
CA VAL A 417 -13.41 18.71 36.02
C VAL A 417 -12.76 20.08 36.11
N LEU A 418 -11.93 20.41 35.13
CA LEU A 418 -11.25 21.71 35.05
C LEU A 418 -12.16 22.80 34.49
N LYS A 419 -12.95 22.45 33.47
CA LYS A 419 -13.95 23.32 32.85
C LYS A 419 -14.98 22.50 32.07
N LYS A 420 -16.04 23.14 31.61
CA LYS A 420 -17.06 22.53 30.73
C LYS A 420 -17.10 23.23 29.39
N LEU A 421 -17.16 22.45 28.32
CA LEU A 421 -17.43 22.94 26.98
C LEU A 421 -18.89 22.65 26.62
N LYS A 422 -19.62 23.66 26.16
CA LYS A 422 -20.99 23.51 25.68
C LYS A 422 -20.99 23.44 24.15
N ILE A 423 -21.36 22.29 23.59
CA ILE A 423 -21.41 22.05 22.15
C ILE A 423 -22.84 21.69 21.77
N GLY A 424 -23.58 22.67 21.25
CA GLY A 424 -25.03 22.55 21.09
C GLY A 424 -25.71 22.29 22.43
N LYS A 425 -26.39 21.14 22.55
CA LYS A 425 -27.03 20.69 23.80
C LYS A 425 -26.12 19.82 24.69
N ALA A 426 -24.98 19.36 24.16
CA ALA A 426 -24.06 18.51 24.91
C ALA A 426 -23.13 19.34 25.78
N ILE A 427 -22.88 18.85 27.00
CA ILE A 427 -21.87 19.38 27.92
C ILE A 427 -20.72 18.38 27.95
N ARG A 428 -19.51 18.84 27.67
CA ARG A 428 -18.30 18.03 27.71
C ARG A 428 -17.40 18.50 28.85
N PRO A 429 -17.18 17.70 29.90
CA PRO A 429 -16.19 18.04 30.93
C PRO A 429 -14.79 17.93 30.33
N VAL A 430 -13.93 18.88 30.68
CA VAL A 430 -12.51 18.88 30.32
C VAL A 430 -11.72 18.46 31.54
N VAL A 431 -10.84 17.48 31.34
CA VAL A 431 -9.98 16.91 32.37
C VAL A 431 -8.53 16.90 31.87
N GLU A 432 -7.60 16.70 32.80
CA GLU A 432 -6.18 16.51 32.51
C GLU A 432 -5.83 15.02 32.51
N GLY A 433 -4.89 14.62 31.65
CA GLY A 433 -4.27 13.30 31.69
C GLY A 433 -2.91 13.27 31.01
N GLU A 434 -2.14 12.24 31.32
CA GLU A 434 -0.86 11.94 30.67
C GLU A 434 -1.13 11.14 29.39
N ILE A 435 -0.77 11.71 28.25
CA ILE A 435 -0.81 11.03 26.96
C ILE A 435 0.60 10.71 26.48
N THR A 436 0.76 9.54 25.87
CA THR A 436 1.97 9.17 25.13
C THR A 436 1.70 9.29 23.62
N LEU A 437 2.43 10.20 22.96
CA LEU A 437 2.38 10.46 21.52
C LEU A 437 3.74 10.11 20.91
N GLY A 438 3.85 8.97 20.23
CA GLY A 438 5.17 8.46 19.85
C GLY A 438 5.99 8.10 21.09
N SER A 439 7.24 8.54 21.13
CA SER A 439 8.12 8.39 22.30
C SER A 439 7.92 9.48 23.37
N LYS A 440 7.00 10.44 23.16
CA LYS A 440 6.87 11.61 24.03
C LYS A 440 5.66 11.49 24.94
N LYS A 441 5.90 11.56 26.25
CA LYS A 441 4.86 11.77 27.25
C LYS A 441 4.53 13.25 27.36
N LYS A 442 3.24 13.58 27.48
CA LYS A 442 2.76 14.95 27.63
C LYS A 442 1.53 14.95 28.53
N ILE A 443 1.48 15.90 29.44
CA ILE A 443 0.24 16.22 30.17
C ILE A 443 -0.57 17.19 29.31
N LEU A 444 -1.84 16.88 29.08
CA LEU A 444 -2.74 17.78 28.35
C LEU A 444 -4.18 17.70 28.83
N ASN A 445 -4.91 18.75 28.48
CA ASN A 445 -6.35 18.83 28.70
C ASN A 445 -7.11 18.24 27.52
N PHE A 446 -8.05 17.34 27.79
CA PHE A 446 -8.96 16.78 26.79
C PHE A 446 -10.39 16.79 27.30
N ALA A 447 -11.32 16.91 26.37
CA ALA A 447 -12.75 16.85 26.65
C ALA A 447 -13.23 15.39 26.61
N ILE A 448 -14.25 15.07 27.41
CA ILE A 448 -14.94 13.78 27.36
C ILE A 448 -16.29 13.96 26.64
N ASP A 449 -16.59 13.06 25.71
CA ASP A 449 -17.86 13.02 24.99
C ASP A 449 -18.39 11.59 24.92
N VAL A 450 -19.68 11.45 24.66
CA VAL A 450 -20.30 10.13 24.55
C VAL A 450 -20.07 9.55 23.15
N LEU A 451 -19.84 8.24 23.08
CA LEU A 451 -19.76 7.50 21.82
C LEU A 451 -21.06 7.62 21.03
N LYS A 452 -20.93 7.59 19.71
CA LYS A 452 -22.12 7.43 18.86
C LYS A 452 -22.62 6.00 18.97
N LYS A 453 -23.91 5.80 18.66
CA LYS A 453 -24.55 4.47 18.71
C LYS A 453 -23.79 3.40 17.90
N GLU A 454 -23.19 3.80 16.78
CA GLU A 454 -22.39 2.95 15.88
C GLU A 454 -21.01 2.54 16.46
N ASP A 455 -20.50 3.30 17.42
CA ASP A 455 -19.18 3.10 18.03
C ASP A 455 -19.26 2.48 19.44
N LYS A 456 -20.46 2.09 19.90
CA LYS A 456 -20.71 1.62 21.28
C LYS A 456 -19.76 0.47 21.67
N GLY A 457 -19.20 0.55 22.88
CA GLY A 457 -18.24 -0.43 23.43
C GLY A 457 -16.81 -0.28 22.92
N LYS A 458 -16.49 0.80 22.20
CA LYS A 458 -15.16 1.03 21.62
C LYS A 458 -14.70 2.46 21.87
N PRO A 459 -14.23 2.78 23.09
CA PRO A 459 -13.72 4.12 23.37
C PRO A 459 -12.53 4.46 22.47
N TYR A 460 -12.44 5.72 22.07
CA TYR A 460 -11.36 6.20 21.21
C TYR A 460 -11.02 7.66 21.48
N PHE A 461 -9.80 8.02 21.11
CA PHE A 461 -9.31 9.38 21.21
C PHE A 461 -9.35 10.08 19.84
N THR A 462 -9.53 11.39 19.86
CA THR A 462 -9.51 12.22 18.66
C THR A 462 -8.48 13.33 18.81
N PHE A 463 -7.58 13.44 17.83
CA PHE A 463 -6.52 14.45 17.82
C PHE A 463 -7.07 15.84 17.49
N GLY A 464 -7.48 16.58 18.52
CA GLY A 464 -7.86 17.98 18.37
C GLY A 464 -6.68 18.86 17.94
N HIS A 465 -6.95 19.93 17.21
CA HIS A 465 -5.95 20.85 16.67
C HIS A 465 -5.03 21.48 17.73
N GLU A 466 -5.53 21.69 18.96
CA GLU A 466 -4.80 22.30 20.07
C GLU A 466 -3.78 21.35 20.73
N ILE A 467 -3.72 20.07 20.32
CA ILE A 467 -2.81 19.08 20.91
C ILE A 467 -1.33 19.44 20.67
N SER A 468 -1.03 20.15 19.58
CA SER A 468 0.32 20.53 19.19
C SER A 468 0.36 21.98 18.71
N LYS A 469 1.33 22.76 19.22
CA LYS A 469 1.52 24.17 18.82
C LYS A 469 1.87 24.31 17.33
N GLY A 470 2.55 23.31 16.75
CA GLY A 470 2.89 23.26 15.33
C GLY A 470 1.73 22.83 14.43
N GLY A 471 0.55 22.55 15.01
CA GLY A 471 -0.60 21.96 14.32
C GLY A 471 -0.50 20.43 14.23
N VAL A 472 -1.57 19.84 13.67
CA VAL A 472 -1.67 18.40 13.43
C VAL A 472 -1.74 18.15 11.93
N LEU A 473 -0.77 17.42 11.39
CA LEU A 473 -0.70 17.02 10.00
C LEU A 473 -1.08 15.55 9.86
N LEU A 474 -1.87 15.25 8.83
CA LEU A 474 -2.31 13.91 8.50
C LEU A 474 -1.56 13.41 7.25
N ASN A 475 -0.76 12.37 7.44
CA ASN A 475 -0.09 11.63 6.39
C ASN A 475 -0.87 10.35 6.05
N THR A 476 -1.51 10.32 4.88
CA THR A 476 -2.33 9.19 4.43
C THR A 476 -1.55 8.07 3.74
N ARG A 477 -0.21 8.23 3.56
CA ARG A 477 0.66 7.27 2.87
C ARG A 477 0.91 6.00 3.68
N THR A 478 0.75 6.08 4.99
CA THR A 478 1.02 4.98 5.92
C THR A 478 -0.04 4.95 7.05
N ASP A 479 0.14 4.06 8.01
CA ASP A 479 -0.67 3.95 9.23
C ASP A 479 0.21 3.82 10.49
N HIS A 480 -0.35 4.11 11.66
CA HIS A 480 0.29 3.98 12.97
C HIS A 480 1.64 4.70 13.12
N LEU A 481 1.73 5.97 12.71
CA LEU A 481 2.97 6.76 12.79
C LEU A 481 3.43 7.02 14.22
N LEU A 482 2.52 7.00 15.19
CA LEU A 482 2.86 7.17 16.61
C LEU A 482 3.31 5.85 17.26
N ASP A 483 3.19 4.71 16.60
CA ASP A 483 3.80 3.43 17.03
C ASP A 483 5.04 3.15 16.18
N ALA A 484 6.01 4.05 16.24
CA ALA A 484 7.23 4.00 15.43
C ALA A 484 7.99 2.67 15.66
N LYS A 485 8.30 1.95 14.58
CA LYS A 485 9.13 0.74 14.61
C LYS A 485 10.48 1.01 13.95
N PRO A 486 11.59 0.48 14.49
CA PRO A 486 12.88 0.50 13.80
C PRO A 486 12.75 -0.15 12.42
N LEU A 487 13.44 0.41 11.43
CA LEU A 487 13.57 -0.24 10.13
C LEU A 487 14.63 -1.34 10.20
N PHE A 488 14.43 -2.42 9.45
CA PHE A 488 15.39 -3.51 9.33
C PHE A 488 15.45 -4.04 7.91
N ARG A 489 16.63 -4.52 7.51
CA ARG A 489 16.86 -5.16 6.21
C ARG A 489 16.34 -6.59 6.23
N ALA A 490 15.73 -7.02 5.12
CA ALA A 490 15.35 -8.41 4.88
C ALA A 490 15.53 -8.75 3.39
N GLY A 491 15.92 -9.98 3.10
CA GLY A 491 15.84 -10.55 1.76
C GLY A 491 14.40 -10.88 1.39
N HIS A 492 14.13 -11.12 0.12
CA HIS A 492 12.79 -11.47 -0.34
C HIS A 492 12.35 -12.88 0.09
N ILE A 493 13.29 -13.70 0.57
CA ILE A 493 13.05 -14.95 1.29
C ILE A 493 13.73 -14.84 2.67
N GLU A 494 13.02 -15.24 3.71
CA GLU A 494 13.55 -15.34 5.07
C GLU A 494 12.91 -16.53 5.79
N VAL A 495 13.47 -16.96 6.92
CA VAL A 495 12.83 -17.94 7.82
C VAL A 495 11.92 -17.20 8.80
N ALA A 496 10.64 -17.57 8.87
CA ALA A 496 9.73 -17.08 9.89
C ALA A 496 9.25 -18.21 10.80
N GLU A 497 9.00 -17.89 12.07
CA GLU A 497 8.30 -18.76 13.00
C GLU A 497 6.80 -18.40 12.98
N VAL A 498 5.95 -19.40 12.70
CA VAL A 498 4.50 -19.23 12.54
C VAL A 498 3.80 -20.28 13.39
N GLU A 499 3.12 -19.84 14.45
CA GLU A 499 2.44 -20.74 15.40
C GLU A 499 3.37 -21.88 15.90
N GLY A 500 4.63 -21.53 16.19
CA GLY A 500 5.69 -22.44 16.67
C GLY A 500 6.38 -23.27 15.58
N LEU A 501 6.07 -23.07 14.30
CA LEU A 501 6.73 -23.75 13.17
C LEU A 501 7.70 -22.81 12.47
N SER A 502 8.95 -23.23 12.25
CA SER A 502 9.95 -22.42 11.53
C SER A 502 10.16 -22.92 10.10
N PHE A 503 9.98 -22.05 9.11
CA PHE A 503 10.17 -22.38 7.69
C PHE A 503 10.40 -21.13 6.82
N PRO A 504 11.01 -21.28 5.63
CA PRO A 504 11.17 -20.20 4.66
C PRO A 504 9.83 -19.63 4.17
N VAL A 505 9.74 -18.31 4.15
CA VAL A 505 8.58 -17.55 3.70
C VAL A 505 9.02 -16.52 2.66
N LYS A 506 8.13 -16.25 1.69
CA LYS A 506 8.35 -15.19 0.71
C LYS A 506 7.82 -13.86 1.22
N LEU A 507 8.65 -12.82 1.21
CA LEU A 507 8.28 -11.46 1.54
C LEU A 507 7.80 -10.79 0.25
N ASP A 508 6.49 -10.57 0.15
CA ASP A 508 5.82 -10.09 -1.05
C ASP A 508 5.19 -8.72 -0.76
N THR A 509 5.88 -7.66 -1.17
CA THR A 509 5.41 -6.29 -0.98
C THR A 509 4.17 -5.97 -1.81
N GLY A 510 3.89 -6.77 -2.84
CA GLY A 510 2.69 -6.67 -3.66
C GLY A 510 1.43 -7.20 -2.99
N ALA A 511 1.54 -8.08 -1.98
CA ALA A 511 0.39 -8.65 -1.28
C ALA A 511 -0.13 -7.72 -0.17
N ASP A 512 -1.43 -7.40 -0.16
CA ASP A 512 -2.03 -6.63 0.93
C ASP A 512 -2.15 -7.46 2.23
N VAL A 513 -2.52 -8.74 2.08
CA VAL A 513 -2.74 -9.69 3.18
C VAL A 513 -1.88 -10.93 2.96
N SER A 514 -1.19 -11.37 4.02
CA SER A 514 -0.39 -12.59 4.04
C SER A 514 -1.22 -13.84 3.70
N SER A 515 -0.58 -14.87 3.15
CA SER A 515 -1.25 -16.13 2.78
C SER A 515 -0.43 -17.34 3.16
N ILE A 516 -1.07 -18.41 3.62
CA ILE A 516 -0.41 -19.68 3.98
C ILE A 516 -1.05 -20.85 3.22
N SER A 517 -0.23 -21.86 2.93
CA SER A 517 -0.66 -23.14 2.38
C SER A 517 -1.66 -23.79 3.33
N ALA A 518 -2.83 -24.13 2.81
CA ALA A 518 -3.89 -24.77 3.58
C ALA A 518 -4.61 -25.80 2.70
N GLN A 519 -4.51 -27.06 3.09
CA GLN A 519 -5.21 -28.19 2.50
C GLN A 519 -6.37 -28.63 3.39
N ASN A 520 -7.28 -29.44 2.87
CA ASN A 520 -8.41 -30.01 3.63
C ASN A 520 -9.26 -28.95 4.38
N ILE A 521 -9.42 -27.75 3.79
CA ILE A 521 -10.11 -26.63 4.42
C ILE A 521 -11.59 -26.99 4.66
N LYS A 522 -12.01 -27.08 5.93
CA LYS A 522 -13.39 -27.34 6.34
C LYS A 522 -13.89 -26.22 7.25
N ARG A 523 -14.96 -25.55 6.84
CA ARG A 523 -15.64 -24.52 7.65
C ARG A 523 -16.77 -25.16 8.46
N PHE A 524 -16.93 -24.75 9.71
CA PHE A 524 -18.00 -25.21 10.59
C PHE A 524 -18.35 -24.14 11.63
N THR A 525 -19.43 -24.34 12.38
CA THR A 525 -19.84 -23.44 13.45
C THR A 525 -19.63 -24.13 14.79
N GLN A 526 -18.97 -23.46 15.74
CA GLN A 526 -18.78 -23.95 17.11
C GLN A 526 -19.18 -22.85 18.08
N GLN A 527 -20.10 -23.14 19.01
CA GLN A 527 -20.60 -22.17 20.00
C GLN A 527 -21.07 -20.84 19.38
N GLY A 528 -21.67 -20.88 18.18
CA GLY A 528 -22.15 -19.69 17.45
C GLY A 528 -21.07 -18.89 16.70
N GLN A 529 -19.80 -19.30 16.76
CA GLN A 529 -18.69 -18.67 16.04
C GLN A 529 -18.33 -19.48 14.77
N GLU A 530 -18.05 -18.79 13.66
CA GLU A 530 -17.51 -19.43 12.46
C GLU A 530 -16.05 -19.88 12.69
N MET A 531 -15.80 -21.15 12.42
CA MET A 531 -14.50 -21.81 12.57
C MET A 531 -14.03 -22.41 11.25
N VAL A 532 -12.73 -22.61 11.12
CA VAL A 532 -12.13 -23.36 10.02
C VAL A 532 -11.07 -24.31 10.54
N SER A 533 -11.11 -25.57 10.08
CA SER A 533 -10.01 -26.52 10.20
C SER A 533 -9.29 -26.70 8.88
N PHE A 534 -7.97 -26.83 8.92
CA PHE A 534 -7.13 -27.01 7.74
C PHE A 534 -5.81 -27.67 8.11
N THR A 535 -5.17 -28.27 7.11
CA THR A 535 -3.84 -28.88 7.23
C THR A 535 -2.82 -27.96 6.55
N TYR A 536 -1.84 -27.48 7.31
CA TYR A 536 -0.63 -26.89 6.76
C TYR A 536 0.34 -28.01 6.36
N GLU A 537 0.93 -27.88 5.19
CA GLU A 537 1.99 -28.76 4.68
C GLU A 537 2.92 -27.95 3.77
N ASN A 538 4.24 -28.09 3.95
CA ASN A 538 5.25 -27.61 3.01
C ASN A 538 5.94 -28.76 2.27
N ASP A 539 6.74 -28.42 1.27
CA ASP A 539 7.50 -29.35 0.44
C ASP A 539 8.63 -30.09 1.18
N HIS A 540 9.00 -29.62 2.38
CA HIS A 540 9.94 -30.26 3.29
C HIS A 540 9.28 -31.22 4.30
N GLY A 541 7.99 -31.49 4.15
CA GLY A 541 7.25 -32.46 4.99
C GLY A 541 6.83 -31.95 6.37
N VAL A 542 7.02 -30.65 6.67
CA VAL A 542 6.46 -30.03 7.88
C VAL A 542 4.95 -29.98 7.74
N LYS A 543 4.25 -30.66 8.65
CA LYS A 543 2.80 -30.81 8.62
C LYS A 543 2.18 -30.51 9.98
N LYS A 544 1.10 -29.73 9.99
CA LYS A 544 0.35 -29.42 11.22
C LYS A 544 -1.11 -29.15 10.89
N GLU A 545 -2.01 -29.66 11.73
CA GLU A 545 -3.42 -29.33 11.66
C GLU A 545 -3.74 -28.13 12.54
N PHE A 546 -4.58 -27.24 12.03
CA PHE A 546 -5.03 -26.05 12.73
C PHE A 546 -6.55 -26.00 12.74
N THR A 547 -7.10 -25.54 13.86
CA THR A 547 -8.50 -25.12 14.00
C THR A 547 -8.50 -23.70 14.54
N LYS A 548 -9.01 -22.74 13.76
CA LYS A 548 -8.97 -21.31 14.09
C LYS A 548 -10.31 -20.64 13.78
N PRO A 549 -10.68 -19.56 14.51
CA PRO A 549 -11.81 -18.73 14.13
C PRO A 549 -11.62 -18.06 12.77
N VAL A 550 -12.70 -17.98 12.00
CA VAL A 550 -12.73 -17.18 10.77
C VAL A 550 -12.97 -15.72 11.16
N VAL A 551 -12.01 -14.84 10.84
CA VAL A 551 -12.11 -13.41 11.15
C VAL A 551 -12.51 -12.56 9.94
N ASP A 552 -12.34 -13.09 8.72
CA ASP A 552 -12.77 -12.46 7.47
C ASP A 552 -12.89 -13.49 6.33
N ILE A 553 -13.50 -13.09 5.22
CA ILE A 553 -13.65 -13.88 3.99
C ILE A 553 -13.20 -13.05 2.79
N MET A 554 -12.07 -13.43 2.20
CA MET A 554 -11.57 -12.80 0.98
C MET A 554 -12.17 -13.45 -0.27
N ARG A 555 -12.78 -12.64 -1.12
CA ARG A 555 -13.28 -13.06 -2.44
C ARG A 555 -12.29 -12.65 -3.52
N ILE A 556 -11.61 -13.62 -4.12
CA ILE A 556 -10.73 -13.39 -5.25
C ILE A 556 -11.57 -13.31 -6.51
N THR A 557 -11.50 -12.17 -7.20
CA THR A 557 -12.22 -11.94 -8.45
C THR A 557 -11.68 -12.92 -9.50
N ALA A 558 -12.57 -13.78 -10.00
CA ALA A 558 -12.27 -14.72 -11.07
C ALA A 558 -12.12 -14.01 -12.42
N LYS A 559 -11.31 -14.56 -13.32
CA LYS A 559 -11.35 -14.18 -14.73
C LYS A 559 -12.69 -14.57 -15.35
N LYS A 560 -13.03 -13.99 -16.50
CA LYS A 560 -14.27 -14.32 -17.23
C LYS A 560 -14.29 -15.82 -17.54
N GLY A 561 -15.23 -16.56 -16.94
CA GLY A 561 -15.38 -18.02 -17.09
C GLY A 561 -14.88 -18.86 -15.91
N GLU A 562 -14.22 -18.25 -14.91
CA GLU A 562 -13.77 -18.95 -13.69
C GLU A 562 -14.75 -18.73 -12.52
N LYS A 563 -14.80 -19.68 -11.57
CA LYS A 563 -15.50 -19.48 -10.30
C LYS A 563 -14.65 -18.61 -9.38
N ALA A 564 -15.26 -17.60 -8.76
CA ALA A 564 -14.59 -16.78 -7.76
C ALA A 564 -14.07 -17.68 -6.62
N SER A 565 -12.78 -17.55 -6.29
CA SER A 565 -12.18 -18.27 -5.17
C SER A 565 -12.49 -17.52 -3.88
N VAL A 566 -13.12 -18.21 -2.93
CA VAL A 566 -13.44 -17.68 -1.60
C VAL A 566 -12.43 -18.26 -0.62
N ARG A 567 -11.74 -17.39 0.12
CA ARG A 567 -10.66 -17.76 1.05
C ARG A 567 -11.02 -17.31 2.46
N PRO A 568 -11.13 -18.25 3.42
CA PRO A 568 -11.20 -17.89 4.83
C PRO A 568 -9.93 -17.15 5.25
N VAL A 569 -10.07 -16.23 6.19
CA VAL A 569 -8.96 -15.52 6.83
C VAL A 569 -8.98 -15.84 8.32
N VAL A 570 -7.82 -16.16 8.87
CA VAL A 570 -7.59 -16.48 10.28
C VAL A 570 -6.51 -15.58 10.85
N GLU A 571 -6.42 -15.47 12.18
CA GLU A 571 -5.28 -14.80 12.82
C GLU A 571 -4.18 -15.82 13.17
N MET A 572 -2.92 -15.47 12.87
CA MET A 572 -1.75 -16.28 13.20
C MET A 572 -0.65 -15.42 13.83
N HIS A 573 0.05 -15.96 14.82
CA HIS A 573 1.27 -15.36 15.37
C HIS A 573 2.44 -15.66 14.43
N VAL A 574 3.13 -14.62 14.01
CA VAL A 574 4.28 -14.66 13.11
C VAL A 574 5.42 -13.89 13.73
N LYS A 575 6.60 -14.52 13.77
CA LYS A 575 7.86 -13.90 14.17
C LYS A 575 8.86 -13.98 13.02
N LEU A 576 9.47 -12.83 12.71
CA LEU A 576 10.54 -12.70 11.72
C LEU A 576 11.67 -11.87 12.33
N GLY A 577 12.82 -12.50 12.61
CA GLY A 577 13.85 -11.90 13.46
C GLY A 577 13.25 -11.52 14.83
N GLU A 578 13.42 -10.26 15.24
CA GLU A 578 12.86 -9.72 16.48
C GLU A 578 11.41 -9.20 16.34
N LEU A 579 10.88 -9.12 15.11
CA LEU A 579 9.53 -8.63 14.87
C LEU A 579 8.51 -9.74 15.07
N GLU A 580 7.70 -9.64 16.13
CA GLU A 580 6.55 -10.51 16.36
C GLU A 580 5.23 -9.76 16.16
N LYS A 581 4.32 -10.36 15.39
CA LYS A 581 2.98 -9.83 15.12
C LYS A 581 1.95 -10.94 15.01
N LYS A 582 0.78 -10.70 15.59
CA LYS A 582 -0.45 -11.41 15.25
C LYS A 582 -1.05 -10.76 14.01
N ILE A 583 -1.13 -11.50 12.90
CA ILE A 583 -1.61 -10.98 11.61
C ILE A 583 -2.74 -11.81 11.04
N GLN A 584 -3.54 -11.19 10.17
CA GLN A 584 -4.51 -11.88 9.33
C GLN A 584 -3.81 -12.64 8.20
N VAL A 585 -4.16 -13.90 8.02
CA VAL A 585 -3.61 -14.79 6.99
C VAL A 585 -4.75 -15.45 6.23
N ASN A 586 -4.77 -15.30 4.90
CA ASN A 586 -5.74 -16.02 4.06
C ASN A 586 -5.27 -17.45 3.77
N LEU A 587 -6.23 -18.37 3.78
CA LEU A 587 -6.00 -19.79 3.55
C LEU A 587 -6.13 -20.11 2.05
N GLN A 588 -5.07 -20.65 1.46
CA GLN A 588 -5.05 -21.06 0.06
C GLN A 588 -4.24 -22.35 -0.08
N ASP A 589 -4.71 -23.30 -0.88
CA ASP A 589 -3.85 -24.41 -1.33
C ASP A 589 -2.69 -23.87 -2.18
N ARG A 590 -1.46 -24.06 -1.66
CA ARG A 590 -0.21 -23.65 -2.27
C ARG A 590 0.75 -24.83 -2.47
N SER A 591 0.25 -26.06 -2.47
CA SER A 591 1.04 -27.31 -2.64
C SER A 591 1.94 -27.34 -3.89
N ARG A 592 1.65 -26.52 -4.90
CA ARG A 592 2.44 -26.40 -6.14
C ARG A 592 3.58 -25.36 -6.06
N PHE A 593 3.71 -24.65 -4.95
CA PHE A 593 4.73 -23.62 -4.76
C PHE A 593 5.74 -24.10 -3.72
N HIS A 594 7.03 -23.86 -3.97
CA HIS A 594 8.14 -24.12 -3.04
C HIS A 594 7.88 -23.43 -1.69
N TYR A 595 7.70 -22.10 -1.70
CA TYR A 595 7.36 -21.35 -0.49
C TYR A 595 5.86 -21.44 -0.15
N SER A 596 5.59 -22.16 0.94
CA SER A 596 4.25 -22.44 1.48
C SER A 596 3.56 -21.20 2.05
N MET A 597 4.29 -20.13 2.38
CA MET A 597 3.74 -18.89 2.92
C MET A 597 4.27 -17.63 2.23
N ILE A 598 3.40 -16.63 2.16
CA ILE A 598 3.73 -15.26 1.76
C ILE A 598 3.42 -14.33 2.93
N LEU A 599 4.40 -13.51 3.31
CA LEU A 599 4.21 -12.35 4.19
C LEU A 599 3.99 -11.10 3.35
N GLY A 600 2.80 -10.51 3.49
CA GLY A 600 2.39 -9.31 2.77
C GLY A 600 2.52 -8.03 3.60
N LYS A 601 2.02 -6.92 3.06
CA LYS A 601 2.00 -5.58 3.68
C LYS A 601 1.53 -5.60 5.12
N ASN A 602 0.50 -6.39 5.46
CA ASN A 602 -0.04 -6.45 6.83
C ASN A 602 0.97 -6.92 7.89
N PHE A 603 2.07 -7.56 7.49
CA PHE A 603 3.23 -7.83 8.33
C PHE A 603 4.39 -6.86 8.01
N LEU A 604 4.75 -6.72 6.74
CA LEU A 604 5.94 -5.99 6.27
C LEU A 604 5.93 -4.49 6.61
N LYS A 605 4.75 -3.88 6.78
CA LYS A 605 4.63 -2.46 7.14
C LYS A 605 5.29 -2.09 8.47
N HIS A 606 5.60 -3.07 9.33
CA HIS A 606 6.20 -2.88 10.63
C HIS A 606 7.73 -2.78 10.61
N GLY A 607 8.29 -2.16 9.56
CA GLY A 607 9.71 -1.79 9.48
C GLY A 607 10.56 -2.61 8.49
N ALA A 608 9.99 -3.57 7.77
CA ALA A 608 10.76 -4.37 6.83
C ALA A 608 11.11 -3.57 5.56
N LEU A 609 12.40 -3.46 5.27
CA LEU A 609 12.96 -3.04 3.99
C LEU A 609 13.40 -4.29 3.22
N VAL A 610 12.68 -4.61 2.15
CA VAL A 610 12.86 -5.87 1.42
C VAL A 610 13.74 -5.64 0.19
N ALA A 611 14.84 -6.40 0.07
CA ALA A 611 15.67 -6.49 -1.14
C ALA A 611 15.24 -7.69 -1.98
N SER A 612 15.08 -7.51 -3.30
CA SER A 612 14.68 -8.59 -4.22
C SER A 612 15.84 -9.47 -4.66
N GLU A 613 17.05 -8.91 -4.67
CA GLU A 613 18.30 -9.54 -5.12
C GLU A 613 18.93 -10.48 -4.09
N ALA A 614 18.43 -10.47 -2.85
CA ALA A 614 19.00 -11.21 -1.74
C ALA A 614 17.95 -12.07 -1.03
N GLU A 615 18.43 -13.15 -0.43
CA GLU A 615 17.69 -14.06 0.43
C GLU A 615 18.44 -14.16 1.76
N TYR A 616 17.72 -14.39 2.86
CA TYR A 616 18.32 -14.68 4.16
C TYR A 616 19.28 -13.58 4.64
N LEU A 617 18.88 -12.30 4.51
CA LEU A 617 19.66 -11.17 5.04
C LEU A 617 19.43 -10.99 6.54
N LEU A 618 18.23 -11.31 7.02
CA LEU A 618 17.84 -11.18 8.42
C LEU A 618 18.01 -12.50 9.18
N THR A 619 17.79 -13.63 8.51
CA THR A 619 17.80 -14.97 9.10
C THR A 619 18.83 -15.85 8.40
N SER A 620 19.17 -17.00 9.00
CA SER A 620 20.09 -17.95 8.38
C SER A 620 19.37 -18.88 7.41
N LYS A 621 19.96 -19.11 6.23
CA LYS A 621 19.48 -20.11 5.26
C LYS A 621 19.48 -21.50 5.92
N PRO A 622 18.34 -22.22 5.95
CA PRO A 622 18.31 -23.59 6.46
C PRO A 622 19.15 -24.55 5.60
N GLU A 623 19.80 -25.55 6.21
CA GLU A 623 20.64 -26.53 5.49
C GLU A 623 19.87 -27.34 4.44
N TYR A 624 18.55 -27.51 4.61
CA TYR A 624 17.71 -28.23 3.66
C TYR A 624 17.30 -27.40 2.43
N GLU A 625 17.50 -26.08 2.47
CA GLU A 625 17.27 -25.22 1.31
C GLU A 625 18.51 -25.25 0.41
N LYS A 626 18.34 -25.73 -0.82
CA LYS A 626 19.44 -25.87 -1.79
C LYS A 626 19.88 -24.54 -2.38
#